data_AF-A0A7X0IM65-F1
#
_entry.id   AF-A0A7X0IM65-F1
#
_cell.length_a   1.000
_cell.length_b   1.000
_cell.length_c   1.000
_cell.angle_alpha   90.00
_cell.angle_beta   90.00
_cell.angle_gamma   90.00
#
_symmetry.space_group_name_H-M   'P 1'
#
loop_
_entity.id
_entity.type
_entity.pdbx_description
1 polymer ?
#
loop_
_entity_poly.entity_id
_entity_poly.type
_entity_poly.pdbx_seq_one_letter_code
_entity_poly.pdbx_strand_id
1 'polypeptide(L)'
;MKKHLAISVLAAWAATTQANAKSFHDMFGAEPPAGPRGTVLKQLNFQQGAIKLSSANATLNVSDQFYYLNPDDARKVLVQLWGNPESAASSILGMIFPAKYSPVDQQSWGADRL
;
A
#
# COMPACT_ATOMS: atom_id res chain seq x y z
N MET A 1 -18.21 26.45 46.65
CA MET A 1 -16.96 25.70 46.45
C MET A 1 -17.28 24.39 45.76
N LYS A 2 -16.86 24.19 44.50
CA LYS A 2 -16.65 22.89 43.85
C LYS A 2 -15.95 23.14 42.52
N LYS A 3 -14.65 22.85 42.49
CA LYS A 3 -13.78 23.01 41.33
C LYS A 3 -14.08 21.86 40.37
N HIS A 4 -14.58 22.15 39.18
CA HIS A 4 -14.71 21.14 38.13
C HIS A 4 -13.33 20.92 37.51
N LEU A 5 -12.77 19.73 37.69
CA LEU A 5 -11.54 19.27 37.06
C LEU A 5 -11.81 19.15 35.54
N ALA A 6 -11.09 19.93 34.74
CA ALA A 6 -11.05 19.74 33.29
C ALA A 6 -10.19 18.49 33.00
N ILE A 7 -10.82 17.41 32.57
CA ILE A 7 -10.10 16.27 31.99
C ILE A 7 -9.99 16.53 30.49
N SER A 8 -8.86 17.10 30.07
CA SER A 8 -8.50 17.20 28.67
C SER A 8 -7.97 15.84 28.20
N VAL A 9 -8.86 14.95 27.74
CA VAL A 9 -8.44 13.81 26.91
C VAL A 9 -8.22 14.33 25.50
N LEU A 10 -7.02 14.83 25.22
CA LEU A 10 -6.54 15.01 23.85
C LEU A 10 -6.11 13.64 23.32
N ALA A 11 -7.10 12.83 22.95
CA ALA A 11 -6.86 11.70 22.06
C ALA A 11 -6.59 12.30 20.68
N ALA A 12 -5.33 12.61 20.39
CA ALA A 12 -4.88 12.89 19.04
C ALA A 12 -5.04 11.60 18.23
N TRP A 13 -6.19 11.43 17.60
CA TRP A 13 -6.37 10.45 16.54
C TRP A 13 -5.42 10.88 15.42
N ALA A 14 -4.26 10.22 15.35
CA ALA A 14 -3.44 10.25 14.15
C ALA A 14 -4.36 9.75 13.03
N ALA A 15 -4.81 10.67 12.18
CA ALA A 15 -5.59 10.34 11.01
C ALA A 15 -4.72 9.45 10.13
N THR A 16 -4.91 8.15 10.24
CA THR A 16 -4.52 7.18 9.24
C THR A 16 -5.21 7.63 7.95
N THR A 17 -4.45 8.28 7.08
CA THR A 17 -4.86 8.56 5.70
C THR A 17 -4.87 7.24 4.93
N GLN A 18 -5.78 6.34 5.30
CA GLN A 18 -6.06 5.08 4.60
C GLN A 18 -7.29 5.19 3.69
N ALA A 19 -7.82 6.39 3.48
CA ALA A 19 -9.09 6.60 2.77
C ALA A 19 -9.04 6.34 1.24
N ASN A 20 -7.91 5.93 0.66
CA ASN A 20 -7.79 5.65 -0.78
C ASN A 20 -7.17 4.27 -1.10
N ALA A 21 -7.01 3.39 -0.12
CA ALA A 21 -6.56 2.03 -0.40
C ALA A 21 -7.75 1.18 -0.87
N LYS A 22 -7.71 0.73 -2.13
CA LYS A 22 -8.64 -0.24 -2.70
C LYS A 22 -8.21 -1.65 -2.33
N SER A 23 -9.17 -2.55 -2.13
CA SER A 23 -8.88 -3.98 -1.96
C SER A 23 -8.52 -4.62 -3.31
N PHE A 24 -7.99 -5.85 -3.28
CA PHE A 24 -7.72 -6.59 -4.52
C PHE A 24 -8.97 -6.74 -5.41
N HIS A 25 -10.12 -7.02 -4.79
CA HIS A 25 -11.38 -7.16 -5.51
C HIS A 25 -11.80 -5.84 -6.16
N ASP A 26 -11.69 -4.73 -5.44
CA ASP A 26 -12.04 -3.41 -5.96
C ASP A 26 -11.11 -2.95 -7.10
N MET A 27 -9.85 -3.40 -7.09
CA MET A 27 -8.87 -3.08 -8.13
C MET A 27 -9.04 -3.89 -9.40
N PHE A 28 -9.21 -5.21 -9.27
CA PHE A 28 -9.11 -6.14 -10.39
C PHE A 28 -10.46 -6.78 -10.76
N GLY A 29 -11.52 -6.54 -9.98
CA GLY A 29 -12.83 -7.17 -10.18
C GLY A 29 -12.82 -8.69 -10.06
N ALA A 30 -11.74 -9.26 -9.50
CA ALA A 30 -11.49 -10.68 -9.42
C ALA A 30 -11.13 -11.07 -7.98
N GLU A 31 -11.39 -12.32 -7.62
CA GLU A 31 -10.94 -12.87 -6.34
C GLU A 31 -9.44 -13.19 -6.42
N PRO A 32 -8.66 -12.93 -5.36
CA PRO A 32 -7.27 -13.36 -5.30
C PRO A 32 -7.14 -14.87 -5.52
N PRO A 33 -6.06 -15.35 -6.16
CA PRO A 33 -5.83 -16.77 -6.37
C PRO A 33 -5.81 -17.52 -5.03
N ALA A 34 -6.33 -18.74 -4.98
CA ALA A 34 -6.31 -19.54 -3.76
C ALA A 34 -4.87 -19.86 -3.29
N GLY A 35 -4.71 -20.05 -1.97
CA GLY A 35 -3.44 -20.42 -1.36
C GLY A 35 -2.62 -19.24 -0.79
N PRO A 36 -1.36 -19.49 -0.37
CA PRO A 36 -0.56 -18.53 0.40
C PRO A 36 -0.36 -17.19 -0.30
N ARG A 37 -0.16 -17.20 -1.63
CA ARG A 37 0.01 -15.98 -2.43
C ARG A 37 -1.25 -15.10 -2.44
N GLY A 38 -2.44 -15.72 -2.49
CA GLY A 38 -3.71 -15.01 -2.39
C GLY A 38 -3.92 -14.31 -1.05
N THR A 39 -3.51 -14.96 0.05
CA THR A 39 -3.59 -14.37 1.38
C THR A 39 -2.75 -13.10 1.47
N VAL A 40 -1.55 -13.11 0.89
CA VAL A 40 -0.69 -11.91 0.84
C VAL A 40 -1.35 -10.81 -0.01
N LEU A 41 -1.89 -11.16 -1.18
CA LEU A 41 -2.59 -10.20 -2.06
C LEU A 41 -3.79 -9.52 -1.39
N LYS A 42 -4.53 -10.23 -0.53
CA LYS A 42 -5.64 -9.67 0.27
C LYS A 42 -5.18 -8.64 1.29
N GLN A 43 -3.93 -8.73 1.72
CA GLN A 43 -3.34 -7.83 2.72
C GLN A 43 -2.65 -6.61 2.10
N LEU A 44 -2.59 -6.52 0.77
CA LEU A 44 -1.99 -5.38 0.07
C LEU A 44 -2.99 -4.24 -0.02
N ASN A 45 -2.48 -3.02 0.15
CA ASN A 45 -3.25 -1.79 0.02
C ASN A 45 -2.94 -1.16 -1.33
N PHE A 46 -3.87 -1.29 -2.28
CA PHE A 46 -3.70 -0.73 -3.62
C PHE A 46 -4.15 0.73 -3.63
N GLN A 47 -3.20 1.66 -3.65
CA GLN A 47 -3.49 3.09 -3.57
C GLN A 47 -3.52 3.72 -4.97
N GLN A 48 -4.50 4.58 -5.23
CA GLN A 48 -4.59 5.36 -6.47
C GLN A 48 -4.85 6.85 -6.14
N GLY A 49 -4.75 7.73 -7.14
CA GLY A 49 -4.98 9.16 -6.97
C GLY A 49 -3.82 9.89 -6.29
N ALA A 50 -4.15 10.92 -5.50
CA ALA A 50 -3.18 11.77 -4.83
C ALA A 50 -2.68 11.11 -3.53
N ILE A 51 -1.49 10.52 -3.60
CA ILE A 51 -0.86 9.80 -2.50
C ILE A 51 0.24 10.67 -1.90
N LYS A 52 0.10 11.02 -0.62
CA LYS A 52 1.13 11.78 0.08
C LYS A 52 2.23 10.83 0.55
N LEU A 53 3.41 10.96 -0.05
CA LEU A 53 4.62 10.25 0.36
C LEU A 53 5.29 11.04 1.49
N SER A 54 4.89 10.74 2.73
CA SER A 54 5.43 11.38 3.93
C SER A 54 6.96 11.30 4.01
N SER A 55 7.55 10.19 3.55
CA SER A 55 8.99 9.97 3.54
C SER A 55 9.75 10.89 2.59
N ALA A 56 9.10 11.38 1.52
CA ALA A 56 9.71 12.23 0.49
C ALA A 56 9.15 13.67 0.50
N ASN A 57 8.27 13.99 1.46
CA ASN A 57 7.48 15.24 1.50
C ASN A 57 6.88 15.62 0.13
N ALA A 58 6.49 14.61 -0.65
CA ALA A 58 6.00 14.74 -2.01
C ALA A 58 4.58 14.17 -2.12
N THR A 59 3.81 14.65 -3.09
CA THR A 59 2.51 14.04 -3.43
C THR A 59 2.66 13.35 -4.78
N LEU A 60 2.52 12.03 -4.79
CA LEU A 60 2.50 11.24 -6.00
C LEU A 60 1.07 11.20 -6.53
N ASN A 61 0.84 11.78 -7.70
CA ASN A 61 -0.43 11.64 -8.40
C ASN A 61 -0.40 10.38 -9.27
N VAL A 62 -1.06 9.33 -8.79
CA VAL A 62 -1.20 8.06 -9.49
C VAL A 62 -2.52 8.10 -10.27
N SER A 63 -2.45 8.15 -11.59
CA SER A 63 -3.63 8.02 -12.45
C SER A 63 -4.27 6.64 -12.30
N ASP A 64 -5.55 6.50 -12.67
CA ASP A 64 -6.29 5.23 -12.58
C ASP A 64 -5.69 4.06 -13.38
N GLN A 65 -4.76 4.35 -14.29
CA GLN A 65 -4.01 3.33 -15.04
C GLN A 65 -2.92 2.64 -14.22
N PHE A 66 -2.59 3.17 -13.04
CA PHE A 66 -1.55 2.66 -12.15
C PHE A 66 -2.07 2.56 -10.73
N TYR A 67 -1.42 1.75 -9.91
CA TYR A 67 -1.58 1.76 -8.47
C TYR A 67 -0.23 1.74 -7.79
N TYR A 68 -0.21 2.26 -6.58
CA TYR A 68 0.95 2.34 -5.74
C TYR A 68 0.78 1.44 -4.52
N LEU A 69 1.85 0.74 -4.17
CA LEU A 69 2.01 0.01 -2.92
C LEU A 69 3.04 0.74 -2.06
N ASN A 70 2.72 0.88 -0.78
CA ASN A 70 3.66 1.43 0.19
C ASN A 70 4.90 0.50 0.36
N PRO A 71 5.98 0.96 1.03
CA PRO A 71 7.17 0.14 1.24
C PRO A 71 6.89 -1.24 1.85
N ASP A 72 5.98 -1.31 2.83
CA ASP A 72 5.66 -2.56 3.53
C ASP A 72 5.00 -3.59 2.61
N ASP A 73 4.03 -3.15 1.80
CA ASP A 73 3.33 -4.00 0.85
C ASP A 73 4.21 -4.33 -0.35
N ALA A 74 5.01 -3.39 -0.83
CA ALA A 74 6.01 -3.62 -1.86
C ALA A 74 7.05 -4.67 -1.43
N ARG A 75 7.47 -4.67 -0.16
CA ARG A 75 8.34 -5.71 0.41
C ARG A 75 7.67 -7.08 0.42
N LYS A 76 6.39 -7.16 0.76
CA LYS A 76 5.64 -8.44 0.67
C LYS A 76 5.61 -8.95 -0.76
N VAL A 77 5.39 -8.07 -1.74
CA VAL A 77 5.42 -8.46 -3.16
C VAL A 77 6.80 -8.97 -3.56
N LEU A 78 7.85 -8.17 -3.33
CA LEU A 78 9.22 -8.53 -3.72
C LEU A 78 9.70 -9.83 -3.07
N VAL A 79 9.54 -9.96 -1.76
CA VAL A 79 10.10 -11.08 -1.01
C VAL A 79 9.16 -12.29 -1.01
N GLN A 80 7.89 -12.10 -0.68
CA GLN A 80 6.96 -13.23 -0.48
C GLN A 80 6.29 -13.69 -1.78
N LEU A 81 6.00 -12.78 -2.72
CA LEU A 81 5.35 -13.15 -3.98
C LEU A 81 6.36 -13.48 -5.07
N TRP A 82 7.42 -12.69 -5.21
CA TRP A 82 8.42 -12.85 -6.27
C TRP A 82 9.65 -13.65 -5.86
N GLY A 83 9.90 -13.78 -4.55
CA GLY A 83 11.03 -14.56 -4.04
C GLY A 83 12.37 -13.83 -4.08
N ASN A 84 12.37 -12.50 -4.19
CA ASN A 84 13.60 -11.72 -4.14
C ASN A 84 14.19 -11.72 -2.71
N PRO A 85 15.52 -11.64 -2.58
CA PRO A 85 16.17 -11.53 -1.28
C PRO A 85 15.76 -10.25 -0.55
N GLU A 86 15.73 -10.28 0.80
CA GLU A 86 15.29 -9.14 1.62
C GLU A 86 16.09 -7.86 1.36
N SER A 87 17.36 -8.00 0.95
CA SER A 87 18.21 -6.88 0.54
C SER A 87 17.63 -6.08 -0.62
N ALA A 88 16.87 -6.70 -1.53
CA ALA A 88 16.21 -6.01 -2.64
C ALA A 88 15.05 -5.11 -2.17
N ALA A 89 14.46 -5.39 -1.01
CA ALA A 89 13.36 -4.61 -0.44
C ALA A 89 13.81 -3.63 0.66
N SER A 90 15.12 -3.55 0.94
CA SER A 90 15.65 -2.81 2.09
C SER A 90 15.64 -1.29 1.93
N SER A 91 15.51 -0.75 0.70
CA SER A 91 15.59 0.69 0.42
C SER A 91 14.49 1.21 -0.52
N ILE A 92 13.36 0.50 -0.63
CA ILE A 92 12.27 0.92 -1.52
C ILE A 92 11.39 1.98 -0.85
N LEU A 93 11.11 3.07 -1.57
CA LEU A 93 10.13 4.07 -1.13
C LEU A 93 8.69 3.61 -1.37
N GLY A 94 8.50 2.57 -2.19
CA GLY A 94 7.24 1.96 -2.55
C GLY A 94 7.37 1.32 -3.92
N MET A 95 6.25 0.87 -4.49
CA MET A 95 6.25 0.30 -5.84
C MET A 95 5.01 0.73 -6.60
N ILE A 96 5.20 1.13 -7.86
CA ILE A 96 4.11 1.45 -8.77
C ILE A 96 3.95 0.34 -9.80
N PHE A 97 2.70 0.02 -10.10
CA PHE A 97 2.33 -1.03 -11.03
C PHE A 97 1.22 -0.56 -11.96
N PRO A 98 1.13 -1.10 -13.19
CA PRO A 98 -0.03 -0.89 -14.04
C PRO A 98 -1.28 -1.55 -13.43
N ALA A 99 -2.39 -0.82 -13.31
CA ALA A 99 -3.67 -1.34 -12.77
C ALA A 99 -4.30 -2.46 -13.60
N LYS A 100 -3.80 -2.68 -14.82
CA LYS A 100 -4.23 -3.78 -15.69
C LYS A 100 -3.71 -5.14 -15.22
N TYR A 101 -2.59 -5.18 -14.50
CA TYR A 101 -1.93 -6.43 -14.12
C TYR A 101 -1.86 -6.57 -12.61
N SER A 102 -2.17 -7.76 -12.11
CA SER A 102 -1.97 -8.11 -10.71
C SER A 102 -0.48 -8.36 -10.45
N PRO A 103 0.07 -8.09 -9.24
CA PRO A 103 1.48 -8.33 -8.96
C PRO A 103 1.95 -9.78 -9.18
N VAL A 104 1.03 -10.74 -9.26
CA VAL A 104 1.31 -12.16 -9.48
C VAL A 104 1.02 -12.64 -10.90
N ASP A 105 0.56 -11.75 -11.78
CA ASP A 105 0.35 -12.06 -13.19
C ASP A 105 1.71 -12.33 -13.86
N GLN A 106 1.76 -13.30 -14.76
CA GLN A 106 2.98 -13.62 -15.52
C GLN A 106 3.48 -12.44 -16.36
N GLN A 107 2.60 -11.50 -16.70
CA GLN A 107 2.95 -10.28 -17.43
C GLN A 107 3.21 -9.07 -16.53
N SER A 108 3.15 -9.24 -15.21
CA SER A 108 3.34 -8.15 -14.26
C SER A 108 4.81 -7.77 -14.12
N TRP A 109 5.08 -6.46 -14.11
CA TRP A 109 6.37 -5.86 -13.80
C TRP A 109 6.15 -4.68 -12.86
N GLY A 110 7.14 -4.36 -12.03
CA GLY A 110 7.09 -3.30 -11.02
C GLY A 110 8.40 -2.54 -10.98
N ALA A 111 8.34 -1.21 -10.86
CA ALA A 111 9.51 -0.36 -10.74
C ALA A 111 9.72 0.01 -9.25
N ASP A 112 10.90 -0.31 -8.72
CA ASP A 112 11.26 -0.26 -7.30
C ASP A 112 12.16 0.92 -6.91
N ARG A 113 12.76 1.63 -7.88
CA ARG A 113 13.51 2.87 -7.64
C ARG A 113 12.65 4.10 -7.87
N LEU A 114 12.09 4.64 -6.80
CA LEU A 114 11.52 5.98 -6.70
C LEU A 114 12.22 6.77 -5.60
#